data_AF-A0AAU2AUC9-F1
#
_entry.id   AF-A0AAU2AUC9-F1
#
_cell.length_a   1.000
_cell.length_b   1.000
_cell.length_c   1.000
_cell.angle_alpha   90.00
_cell.angle_beta   90.00
_cell.angle_gamma   90.00
#
_symmetry.space_group_name_H-M   'P 1'
#
loop_
_entity.id
_entity.type
_entity.pdbx_description
1 polymer ?
#
loop_
_entity_poly.entity_id
_entity_poly.type
_entity_poly.pdbx_seq_one_letter_code
_entity_poly.pdbx_strand_id
1 'polypeptide(L)'
;MREDEEMWTRVRPVSGVTGSVGAGGMLELRRGATGERWSCGASAAAMWIALQQHGWRLDATAIGLSRAWGMDPLLVRVALGRWVEELLEQGVVEDASEPCLRGRPPGSVTGDHIDPGGLPADS
;
A
#
# COMPACT_ATOMS: atom_id res chain seq x y z
N MET A 1 22.70 -9.64 -7.82
CA MET A 1 21.28 -10.03 -7.78
C MET A 1 20.77 -9.87 -6.36
N ARG A 2 20.52 -8.63 -6.00
CA ARG A 2 19.76 -8.19 -4.82
C ARG A 2 19.04 -6.94 -5.32
N GLU A 3 17.87 -6.65 -4.80
CA GLU A 3 17.11 -5.38 -4.94
C GLU A 3 15.92 -5.36 -5.94
N ASP A 4 15.86 -6.16 -7.03
CA ASP A 4 14.70 -6.11 -7.95
C ASP A 4 13.48 -6.97 -7.57
N GLU A 5 13.64 -7.99 -6.71
CA GLU A 5 12.50 -8.84 -6.24
C GLU A 5 11.75 -8.24 -5.03
N GLU A 6 12.25 -7.14 -4.46
CA GLU A 6 11.72 -6.53 -3.23
C GLU A 6 10.71 -5.39 -3.49
N MET A 7 10.43 -5.07 -4.76
CA MET A 7 9.76 -3.83 -5.14
C MET A 7 8.22 -3.83 -5.10
N TRP A 8 7.54 -4.95 -4.86
CA TRP A 8 6.05 -4.99 -4.81
C TRP A 8 5.43 -5.58 -3.54
N THR A 9 6.19 -5.65 -2.44
CA THR A 9 5.76 -6.46 -1.29
C THR A 9 5.44 -5.70 -0.03
N ARG A 10 5.19 -4.39 -0.13
CA ARG A 10 4.93 -3.55 1.04
C ARG A 10 3.59 -2.85 0.93
N VAL A 11 2.80 -2.94 1.98
CA VAL A 11 1.57 -2.17 2.13
C VAL A 11 1.67 -1.24 3.32
N ARG A 12 0.78 -0.26 3.42
CA ARG A 12 0.64 0.56 4.63
C ARG A 12 -0.83 0.81 4.91
N PRO A 13 -1.24 0.95 6.18
CA PRO A 13 -2.59 1.39 6.49
C PRO A 13 -2.76 2.82 5.98
N VAL A 14 -3.90 3.10 5.34
CA VAL A 14 -4.25 4.46 4.92
C VAL A 14 -4.28 5.36 6.15
N SER A 15 -3.85 6.61 6.01
CA SER A 15 -3.86 7.58 7.10
C SER A 15 -5.24 7.68 7.77
N GLY A 16 -5.27 7.49 9.09
CA GLY A 16 -6.50 7.48 9.87
C GLY A 16 -7.23 6.15 9.96
N VAL A 17 -6.72 5.08 9.33
CA VAL A 17 -7.14 3.71 9.60
C VAL A 17 -6.46 3.21 10.87
N THR A 18 -7.26 2.69 11.79
CA THR A 18 -6.80 2.10 13.06
C THR A 18 -7.34 0.70 13.19
N GLY A 19 -6.50 -0.22 13.67
CA GLY A 19 -6.90 -1.60 13.97
C GLY A 19 -6.88 -1.85 15.47
N SER A 20 -7.93 -2.47 16.00
CA SER A 20 -8.03 -2.91 17.40
C SER A 20 -8.40 -4.38 17.44
N VAL A 21 -7.80 -5.14 18.37
CA VAL A 21 -8.17 -6.55 18.56
C VAL A 21 -8.98 -6.67 19.84
N GLY A 22 -10.21 -7.12 19.71
CA GLY A 22 -11.10 -7.35 20.85
C GLY A 22 -10.74 -8.61 21.63
N ALA A 23 -11.35 -8.77 22.82
CA ALA A 23 -11.09 -9.92 23.70
C ALA A 23 -11.42 -11.30 23.07
N GLY A 24 -12.28 -11.33 22.05
CA GLY A 24 -12.60 -12.53 21.29
C GLY A 24 -11.61 -12.85 20.15
N GLY A 25 -10.51 -12.11 20.04
CA GLY A 25 -9.55 -12.26 18.94
C GLY A 25 -10.04 -11.70 17.60
N MET A 26 -11.19 -11.02 17.57
CA MET A 26 -11.67 -10.34 16.36
C MET A 26 -10.93 -9.03 16.16
N LEU A 27 -10.57 -8.76 14.91
CA LEU A 27 -9.99 -7.50 14.49
C LEU A 27 -11.11 -6.54 14.10
N GLU A 28 -11.06 -5.34 14.65
CA GLU A 28 -11.88 -4.23 14.22
C GLU A 28 -10.98 -3.19 13.56
N LEU A 29 -11.17 -2.99 12.25
CA LEU A 29 -10.56 -1.90 11.51
C LEU A 29 -11.55 -0.75 11.47
N ARG A 30 -11.08 0.47 11.73
CA ARG A 30 -11.89 1.68 11.68
C ARG A 30 -11.16 2.76 10.90
N ARG A 31 -11.86 3.36 9.93
CA ARG A 31 -11.40 4.54 9.20
C ARG A 31 -11.96 5.79 9.85
N GLY A 32 -11.08 6.59 10.47
CA GLY A 32 -11.49 7.79 11.21
C GLY A 32 -12.20 8.84 10.34
N ALA A 33 -11.81 8.95 9.06
CA ALA A 33 -12.36 9.96 8.15
C ALA A 33 -13.81 9.70 7.71
N THR A 34 -14.17 8.43 7.48
CA THR A 34 -15.51 8.03 7.00
C THR A 34 -16.38 7.41 8.08
N GLY A 35 -15.77 6.96 9.19
CA GLY A 35 -16.45 6.22 10.25
C GLY A 35 -16.70 4.74 9.90
N GLU A 36 -16.25 4.28 8.74
CA GLU A 36 -16.39 2.89 8.30
C GLU A 36 -15.66 1.94 9.25
N ARG A 37 -16.28 0.77 9.46
CA ARG A 37 -15.77 -0.29 10.33
C ARG A 37 -15.83 -1.62 9.63
N TRP A 38 -14.77 -2.41 9.78
CA TRP A 38 -14.67 -3.77 9.29
C TRP A 38 -14.33 -4.68 10.46
N SER A 39 -15.15 -5.71 10.65
CA SER A 39 -14.90 -6.76 11.64
C SER A 39 -14.35 -7.98 10.91
N CYS A 40 -13.14 -8.38 11.27
CA CYS A 40 -12.47 -9.53 10.69
C CYS A 40 -12.19 -10.60 11.76
N GLY A 41 -12.13 -11.86 11.34
CA GLY A 41 -11.89 -12.99 12.23
C GLY A 41 -10.46 -13.05 12.80
N ALA A 42 -10.22 -14.04 13.65
CA ALA A 42 -8.94 -14.23 14.34
C ALA A 42 -7.73 -14.39 13.41
N SER A 43 -7.91 -15.06 12.26
CA SER A 43 -6.84 -15.19 11.26
C SER A 43 -6.43 -13.83 10.69
N ALA A 44 -7.40 -12.96 10.39
CA ALA A 44 -7.13 -11.60 9.91
C ALA A 44 -6.51 -10.73 11.01
N ALA A 45 -6.91 -10.91 12.27
CA ALA A 45 -6.27 -10.25 13.41
C ALA A 45 -4.79 -10.62 13.52
N ALA A 46 -4.48 -11.92 13.43
CA ALA A 46 -3.10 -12.40 13.43
C ALA A 46 -2.30 -11.85 12.23
N MET A 47 -2.90 -11.83 11.03
CA MET A 47 -2.27 -11.24 9.84
C MET A 47 -1.99 -9.75 10.03
N TRP A 48 -2.94 -8.97 10.56
CA TRP A 48 -2.78 -7.55 10.83
C TRP A 48 -1.67 -7.26 11.86
N ILE A 49 -1.59 -8.05 12.93
CA ILE A 49 -0.54 -7.93 13.94
C ILE A 49 0.83 -8.27 13.33
N ALA A 50 0.91 -9.38 12.58
CA ALA A 50 2.15 -9.81 11.97
C ALA A 50 2.66 -8.78 10.93
N LEU A 51 1.75 -8.18 10.14
CA LEU A 51 2.10 -7.08 9.24
C LEU A 51 2.76 -5.92 10.00
N GLN A 52 2.17 -5.48 11.12
CA GLN A 52 2.75 -4.40 11.93
C GLN A 52 4.14 -4.77 12.48
N GLN A 53 4.30 -6.00 12.98
CA GLN A 53 5.56 -6.49 13.54
C GLN A 53 6.68 -6.57 12.48
N HIS A 54 6.33 -6.88 11.23
CA HIS A 54 7.27 -7.01 10.13
C HIS A 54 7.38 -5.75 9.25
N GLY A 55 6.95 -4.59 9.77
CA GLY A 55 7.09 -3.31 9.06
C GLY A 55 6.27 -3.22 7.77
N TRP A 56 5.18 -3.99 7.73
CA TRP A 56 4.22 -4.14 6.65
C TRP A 56 4.76 -4.78 5.36
N ARG A 57 5.73 -5.69 5.50
CA ARG A 57 6.31 -6.47 4.40
C ARG A 57 5.61 -7.82 4.28
N LEU A 58 4.92 -8.11 3.18
CA LEU A 58 4.11 -9.34 3.04
C LEU A 58 4.97 -10.61 3.09
N ASP A 59 6.14 -10.62 2.46
CA ASP A 59 7.04 -11.79 2.43
C ASP A 59 7.53 -12.15 3.84
N ALA A 60 8.06 -11.16 4.56
CA ALA A 60 8.55 -11.36 5.92
C ALA A 60 7.41 -11.78 6.85
N THR A 61 6.22 -11.20 6.66
CA THR A 61 5.00 -11.54 7.40
C THR A 61 4.57 -12.97 7.13
N ALA A 62 4.54 -13.41 5.88
CA ALA A 62 4.14 -14.76 5.50
C ALA A 62 5.10 -15.81 6.08
N ILE A 63 6.40 -15.54 6.09
CA ILE A 63 7.41 -16.42 6.72
C ILE A 63 7.21 -16.48 8.24
N GLY A 64 6.87 -15.36 8.89
CA GLY A 64 6.59 -15.32 10.33
C GLY A 64 5.32 -16.12 10.68
N LEU A 65 4.24 -15.88 9.94
CA LEU A 65 2.96 -16.54 10.11
C LEU A 65 3.01 -18.04 9.81
N SER A 66 3.75 -18.46 8.78
CA SER A 66 3.87 -19.88 8.42
C SER A 66 4.48 -20.70 9.55
N ARG A 67 5.49 -20.14 10.24
CA ARG A 67 6.08 -20.76 11.44
C ARG A 67 5.10 -20.79 12.61
N ALA A 68 4.37 -19.70 12.84
CA ALA A 68 3.41 -19.61 13.94
C ALA A 68 2.22 -20.56 13.76
N TRP A 69 1.77 -20.75 12.53
CA TRP A 69 0.63 -21.62 12.18
C TRP A 69 1.04 -23.06 11.83
N GLY A 70 2.33 -23.34 11.68
CA GLY A 70 2.82 -24.65 11.22
C GLY A 70 2.37 -24.99 9.79
N MET A 71 2.20 -23.97 8.94
CA MET A 71 1.72 -24.12 7.57
C MET A 71 2.81 -23.84 6.54
N ASP A 72 2.57 -24.22 5.30
CA ASP A 72 3.46 -23.91 4.18
C ASP A 72 3.52 -22.37 3.93
N PRO A 73 4.72 -21.79 3.78
CA PRO A 73 4.86 -20.34 3.59
C PRO A 73 4.24 -19.82 2.29
N LEU A 74 4.18 -20.63 1.22
CA LEU A 74 3.53 -20.22 -0.02
C LEU A 74 2.01 -20.13 0.18
N LEU A 75 1.42 -21.10 0.88
CA LEU A 75 -0.01 -21.08 1.22
C LEU A 75 -0.37 -19.84 2.05
N VAL A 76 0.45 -19.53 3.05
CA VAL A 76 0.26 -18.34 3.89
C VAL A 76 0.44 -17.04 3.09
N ARG A 77 1.42 -16.99 2.17
CA ARG A 77 1.63 -15.83 1.29
C ARG A 77 0.42 -15.59 0.38
N VAL A 78 -0.17 -16.64 -0.18
CA VAL A 78 -1.38 -16.54 -1.01
C VAL A 78 -2.57 -16.04 -0.19
N ALA A 79 -2.79 -16.60 1.01
CA ALA A 79 -3.88 -16.17 1.88
C ALA A 79 -3.71 -14.71 2.34
N LEU A 80 -2.49 -14.32 2.72
CA LEU A 80 -2.15 -12.95 3.10
C LEU A 80 -2.32 -11.97 1.92
N GLY A 81 -1.85 -12.35 0.73
CA GLY A 81 -1.97 -11.54 -0.48
C GLY A 81 -3.42 -11.27 -0.85
N ARG A 82 -4.25 -12.31 -0.89
CA ARG A 82 -5.69 -12.17 -1.16
C ARG A 82 -6.38 -11.25 -0.16
N TRP A 83 -6.12 -11.44 1.14
CA TRP A 83 -6.73 -10.59 2.16
C TRP A 83 -6.28 -9.12 2.03
N VAL A 84 -5.03 -8.88 1.65
CA VAL A 84 -4.51 -7.53 1.42
C VAL A 84 -5.08 -6.89 0.16
N GLU A 85 -5.29 -7.65 -0.92
CA GLU A 85 -6.02 -7.18 -2.10
C GLU A 85 -7.43 -6.70 -1.74
N GLU A 86 -8.16 -7.48 -0.94
CA GLU A 86 -9.49 -7.08 -0.45
C GLU A 86 -9.44 -5.76 0.36
N LEU A 87 -8.40 -5.54 1.17
CA LEU A 87 -8.21 -4.30 1.92
C LEU A 87 -7.80 -3.11 1.03
N LEU A 88 -7.05 -3.35 -0.05
CA LEU A 88 -6.70 -2.34 -1.05
C LEU A 88 -7.95 -1.86 -1.80
N GLU A 89 -8.80 -2.79 -2.24
CA GLU A 89 -10.06 -2.48 -2.90
C GLU A 89 -11.00 -1.67 -2.00
N GLN A 90 -10.95 -1.89 -0.70
CA GLN A 90 -11.73 -1.15 0.30
C GLN A 90 -11.07 0.16 0.75
N GLY A 91 -9.85 0.46 0.26
CA GLY A 91 -9.11 1.66 0.64
C GLY A 91 -8.73 1.71 2.13
N VAL A 92 -8.56 0.54 2.75
CA VAL A 92 -8.15 0.38 4.15
C VAL A 92 -6.62 0.41 4.26
N VAL A 93 -5.95 -0.20 3.28
CA VAL A 93 -4.51 -0.12 3.09
C VAL A 93 -4.21 0.50 1.73
N GLU A 94 -2.99 1.00 1.57
CA GLU A 94 -2.45 1.51 0.32
C GLU A 94 -1.16 0.75 -0.02
N ASP A 95 -0.91 0.61 -1.31
CA ASP A 95 0.35 0.09 -1.81
C ASP A 95 1.46 1.08 -1.45
N ALA A 96 2.45 0.58 -0.72
CA ALA A 96 3.59 1.35 -0.23
C ALA A 96 4.92 0.81 -0.76
N SER A 97 4.85 -0.08 -1.74
CA SER A 97 5.84 -0.18 -2.80
C SER A 97 6.17 1.26 -3.22
N GLU A 98 7.45 1.62 -3.29
CA GLU A 98 7.82 2.99 -3.65
C GLU A 98 6.99 3.43 -4.84
N PRO A 99 6.36 4.63 -4.82
CA PRO A 99 5.62 5.09 -5.97
C PRO A 99 6.62 5.06 -7.13
N CYS A 100 6.41 4.17 -8.10
CA CYS A 100 7.19 4.11 -9.32
C CYS A 100 7.26 5.54 -9.87
N LEU A 101 8.36 6.26 -9.61
CA LEU A 101 8.72 7.59 -10.11
C LEU A 101 7.55 8.42 -10.67
N ARG A 102 6.49 8.68 -9.87
CA ARG A 102 5.36 9.51 -10.30
C ARG A 102 5.59 10.94 -9.83
N GLY A 103 6.68 11.55 -10.27
CA GLY A 103 7.09 12.83 -9.70
C GLY A 103 8.32 13.52 -10.29
N ARG A 104 8.53 13.47 -11.61
CA ARG A 104 9.26 14.56 -12.28
C ARG A 104 8.76 14.75 -13.70
N PRO A 105 8.02 15.83 -14.02
CA PRO A 105 7.90 16.25 -15.41
C PRO A 105 9.30 16.74 -15.87
N PRO A 106 9.87 16.22 -16.97
CA PRO A 106 10.97 16.91 -17.61
C PRO A 106 10.41 18.17 -18.29
N GLY A 107 10.59 19.30 -17.61
CA GLY A 107 10.49 20.64 -18.21
C GLY A 107 9.07 21.16 -18.37
N SER A 108 8.64 21.97 -17.40
CA SER A 108 7.81 23.13 -17.71
C SER A 108 8.59 24.01 -18.71
N VAL A 109 8.29 23.90 -20.00
CA VAL A 109 8.52 25.01 -20.92
C VAL A 109 7.33 25.94 -20.71
N THR A 110 7.53 26.94 -19.85
CA THR A 110 6.69 28.13 -19.87
C THR A 110 7.10 28.91 -21.12
N GLY A 111 6.19 29.04 -22.07
CA GLY A 111 6.41 29.87 -23.25
C GLY A 111 5.43 29.58 -24.37
N ASP A 112 4.13 29.65 -24.10
CA ASP A 112 3.14 29.86 -25.14
C ASP A 112 2.91 31.38 -25.29
N HIS A 113 3.34 31.94 -26.42
CA HIS A 113 2.66 33.07 -27.05
C HIS A 113 3.00 33.10 -28.56
N ILE A 114 2.09 32.56 -29.36
CA ILE A 114 1.91 32.74 -30.82
C ILE A 114 0.98 33.99 -30.93
N ASP A 115 1.17 35.09 -31.69
CA ASP A 115 1.48 35.36 -33.12
C ASP A 115 1.43 36.92 -33.31
N PRO A 116 1.27 37.54 -34.52
CA PRO A 116 2.14 37.75 -35.68
C PRO A 116 2.50 39.25 -35.94
N GLY A 117 3.47 39.47 -36.85
CA GLY A 117 3.36 40.56 -37.82
C GLY A 117 4.33 41.75 -37.69
N GLY A 118 4.97 42.08 -38.81
CA GLY A 118 5.43 43.45 -39.09
C GLY A 118 6.94 43.66 -39.23
N LEU A 119 7.43 43.54 -40.47
CA LEU A 119 8.56 44.34 -40.98
C LEU A 119 8.37 45.84 -40.64
N PRO A 120 9.45 46.62 -40.45
CA PRO A 120 10.12 47.18 -41.63
C PRO A 120 11.66 47.28 -41.54
N ALA A 121 12.23 47.47 -42.73
CA ALA A 121 13.56 47.98 -42.98
C ALA A 121 13.75 49.39 -42.42
N ASP A 122 14.96 49.73 -41.98
CA ASP A 122 15.82 50.78 -42.58
C ASP A 122 17.07 51.05 -41.71
N SER A 123 18.10 51.61 -42.38
CA SER A 123 19.33 52.26 -41.91
C SER A 123 20.59 51.40 -41.76
#